data_AF-A0AAU9XZG9-F1
#
_entry.id   AF-A0AAU9XZG9-F1
#
_cell.length_a   1.000
_cell.length_b   1.000
_cell.length_c   1.000
_cell.angle_alpha   90.00
_cell.angle_beta   90.00
_cell.angle_gamma   90.00
#
_symmetry.space_group_name_H-M   'P 1'
#
loop_
_entity.id
_entity.type
_entity.pdbx_description
1 polymer ?
#
loop_
_entity_poly.entity_id
_entity_poly.type
_entity_poly.pdbx_seq_one_letter_code
_entity_poly.pdbx_strand_id
1 'polypeptide(L)'
;MPERSIRIYPKDCPWMSVRLKKLIRMCQQAFCSNRHGLAYKFYRNAVNKERKLCQGKYYASKVQDLKGVSPRSWWEEVNKLSGAKSQNVNLLNALNVPDLENLSAPEIANGINEALLKPLRQF
;
A
#
# COMPACT_ATOMS: atom_id res chain seq x y z
N MET A 1 31.06 16.40 -9.28
CA MET A 1 29.82 17.01 -9.80
C MET A 1 28.82 15.90 -10.09
N PRO A 2 27.53 16.00 -9.74
CA PRO A 2 26.57 14.98 -10.13
C PRO A 2 26.30 15.08 -11.64
N GLU A 3 26.62 14.02 -12.38
CA GLU A 3 26.57 14.02 -13.85
C GLU A 3 25.15 14.04 -14.43
N ARG A 4 24.12 13.81 -13.61
CA ARG A 4 22.72 13.72 -14.06
C ARG A 4 21.74 14.22 -13.01
N SER A 5 20.82 15.10 -13.42
CA SER A 5 19.67 15.55 -12.62
C SER A 5 18.43 14.72 -12.93
N ILE A 6 17.79 14.14 -11.90
CA ILE A 6 16.54 13.38 -12.05
C ILE A 6 15.43 14.09 -11.27
N ARG A 7 14.27 14.31 -11.91
CA ARG A 7 13.10 14.89 -11.25
C ARG A 7 12.39 13.83 -10.40
N ILE A 8 12.37 14.01 -9.08
CA ILE A 8 11.69 13.15 -8.10
C ILE A 8 10.48 13.91 -7.55
N TYR A 9 9.31 13.25 -7.46
CA TYR A 9 8.16 13.85 -6.79
C TYR A 9 8.06 13.28 -5.37
N PRO A 10 7.93 14.11 -4.32
CA PRO A 10 7.92 13.65 -2.93
C PRO A 10 6.79 12.66 -2.59
N LYS A 11 5.68 12.71 -3.34
CA LYS A 11 4.52 11.83 -3.14
C LYS A 11 4.65 10.48 -3.84
N ASP A 12 5.66 10.29 -4.69
CA ASP A 12 5.86 9.01 -5.35
C ASP A 12 6.39 7.95 -4.38
N CYS A 13 6.12 6.69 -4.71
CA CYS A 13 6.81 5.60 -4.04
C CYS A 13 8.32 5.72 -4.27
N PRO A 14 9.15 5.37 -3.27
CA PRO A 14 10.60 5.54 -3.36
C PRO A 14 11.25 4.66 -4.44
N TRP A 15 10.57 3.60 -4.89
CA TRP A 15 10.97 2.73 -5.99
C TRP A 15 10.47 3.19 -7.37
N MET A 16 9.73 4.30 -7.48
CA MET A 16 9.14 4.76 -8.74
C MET A 16 10.21 5.32 -9.70
N SER A 17 10.27 4.80 -10.92
CA SER A 17 11.19 5.30 -11.96
C SER A 17 10.51 6.20 -13.00
N VAL A 18 11.30 7.05 -13.67
CA VAL A 18 10.81 7.89 -14.80
C VAL A 18 10.23 7.02 -15.92
N ARG A 19 10.88 5.87 -16.20
CA ARG A 19 10.42 4.90 -17.19
C ARG A 19 9.05 4.33 -16.82
N LEU A 20 8.87 3.92 -15.56
CA LEU A 20 7.60 3.39 -15.08
C LEU A 20 6.47 4.43 -15.20
N LYS A 21 6.72 5.69 -14.83
CA LYS A 21 5.75 6.78 -15.01
C LYS A 21 5.35 6.98 -16.47
N LYS A 22 6.32 6.94 -17.39
CA LYS A 22 6.05 7.05 -18.83
C LYS A 22 5.14 5.90 -19.28
N LEU A 23 5.44 4.67 -18.88
CA LEU A 23 4.61 3.50 -19.20
C LEU A 23 3.19 3.61 -18.61
N ILE A 24 3.05 4.10 -17.37
CA ILE A 24 1.73 4.34 -16.75
C ILE A 24 0.92 5.35 -17.58
N ARG A 25 1.54 6.46 -17.99
CA ARG A 25 0.88 7.46 -18.85
C ARG A 25 0.44 6.86 -20.18
N MET A 26 1.29 6.08 -20.85
CA MET A 26 0.95 5.41 -22.11
C MET A 26 -0.17 4.37 -21.92
N CYS A 27 -0.15 3.64 -20.80
CA CYS A 27 -1.20 2.69 -20.44
C CYS A 27 -2.55 3.40 -20.24
N GLN A 28 -2.56 4.55 -19.54
CA GLN A 28 -3.77 5.36 -19.35
C GLN A 28 -4.29 5.90 -20.67
N GLN A 29 -3.42 6.42 -21.54
CA GLN A 29 -3.81 6.88 -22.88
C GLN A 29 -4.42 5.73 -23.70
N ALA A 30 -3.75 4.57 -23.75
CA ALA A 30 -4.26 3.41 -24.47
C ALA A 30 -5.59 2.89 -23.90
N PHE A 31 -5.78 2.95 -22.58
CA PHE A 31 -7.04 2.61 -21.93
C PHE A 31 -8.18 3.54 -22.36
N CYS A 32 -7.93 4.85 -22.35
CA CYS A 32 -8.92 5.85 -22.77
C CYS A 32 -9.27 5.74 -24.26
N SER A 33 -8.31 5.38 -25.12
CA SER A 33 -8.57 5.19 -26.55
C SER A 33 -9.33 3.89 -26.83
N ASN A 34 -8.89 2.77 -26.27
CA ASN A 34 -9.59 1.48 -26.40
C ASN A 34 -9.18 0.54 -25.26
N ARG A 35 -10.06 0.44 -24.26
CA ARG A 35 -9.91 -0.42 -23.07
C ARG A 35 -9.62 -1.88 -23.39
N HIS A 36 -10.14 -2.41 -24.50
CA HIS A 36 -9.98 -3.82 -24.86
C HIS A 36 -8.93 -4.04 -25.96
N GLY A 37 -8.31 -2.96 -26.45
CA GLY A 37 -7.34 -2.98 -27.52
C GLY A 37 -6.01 -3.64 -27.14
N LEU A 38 -5.29 -4.14 -28.15
CA LEU A 38 -3.97 -4.76 -27.99
C LEU A 38 -2.95 -3.79 -27.37
N ALA A 39 -3.01 -2.51 -27.72
CA ALA A 39 -2.14 -1.48 -27.16
C ALA A 39 -2.28 -1.37 -25.63
N TYR A 40 -3.51 -1.37 -25.10
CA TYR A 40 -3.72 -1.35 -23.66
C TYR A 40 -3.16 -2.61 -22.98
N LYS A 41 -3.43 -3.80 -23.54
CA LYS A 41 -2.89 -5.06 -23.01
C LYS A 41 -1.35 -5.04 -22.98
N PHE A 42 -0.72 -4.55 -24.05
CA PHE A 42 0.73 -4.40 -24.16
C PHE A 42 1.28 -3.46 -23.07
N TYR A 43 0.74 -2.23 -22.95
CA TYR A 43 1.23 -1.27 -21.96
C TYR A 43 0.95 -1.71 -20.52
N ARG A 44 -0.19 -2.36 -20.25
CA ARG A 44 -0.49 -2.95 -18.94
C ARG A 44 0.57 -3.98 -18.54
N ASN A 45 0.96 -4.86 -19.46
CA ASN A 45 1.99 -5.86 -19.21
C ASN A 45 3.38 -5.23 -19.03
N ALA A 46 3.70 -4.21 -19.85
CA ALA A 46 4.94 -3.46 -19.72
C ALA A 46 5.03 -2.73 -18.37
N VAL A 47 3.95 -2.09 -17.92
CA VAL A 47 3.85 -1.47 -16.59
C VAL A 47 4.08 -2.50 -15.49
N ASN A 48 3.42 -3.66 -15.55
CA ASN A 48 3.58 -4.71 -14.55
C ASN A 48 5.02 -5.24 -14.47
N LYS A 49 5.66 -5.47 -15.63
CA LYS A 49 7.05 -5.91 -15.70
C LYS A 49 8.00 -4.86 -15.12
N GLU A 50 7.87 -3.61 -15.53
CA GLU A 50 8.72 -2.53 -15.05
C GLU A 50 8.50 -2.25 -13.56
N ARG A 51 7.27 -2.36 -13.06
CA ARG A 51 6.95 -2.26 -11.62
C ARG A 51 7.72 -3.31 -10.81
N LYS A 52 7.63 -4.59 -11.22
CA LYS A 52 8.35 -5.68 -10.54
C LYS A 52 9.86 -5.46 -10.55
N LEU A 53 10.42 -5.00 -11.68
CA LEU A 53 11.84 -4.67 -11.80
C LEU A 53 12.24 -3.54 -10.85
N CYS A 54 11.45 -2.46 -10.79
CA CYS A 54 11.72 -1.33 -9.91
C CYS A 54 11.66 -1.73 -8.42
N GLN A 55 10.63 -2.48 -8.03
CA GLN A 55 10.48 -3.00 -6.67
C GLN A 55 11.63 -3.94 -6.28
N GLY A 56 12.03 -4.84 -7.19
CA GLY A 56 13.17 -5.75 -6.97
C GLY A 56 14.49 -5.00 -6.79
N LYS A 57 14.76 -3.99 -7.63
CA LYS A 57 15.95 -3.13 -7.50
C LYS A 57 16.00 -2.41 -6.17
N TYR A 58 14.87 -1.82 -5.75
CA TYR A 58 14.76 -1.13 -4.46
C TYR A 58 15.00 -2.06 -3.28
N TYR A 59 14.40 -3.26 -3.34
CA TYR A 59 14.59 -4.27 -2.30
C TYR A 59 16.06 -4.65 -2.16
N ALA A 60 16.71 -4.99 -3.28
CA ALA A 60 18.11 -5.39 -3.29
C ALA A 60 19.06 -4.28 -2.81
N SER A 61 18.79 -3.01 -3.16
CA SER A 61 19.70 -1.90 -2.83
C SER A 61 19.52 -1.31 -1.44
N LYS A 62 18.31 -1.40 -0.85
CA LYS A 62 17.96 -0.64 0.37
C LYS A 62 17.31 -1.47 1.46
N VAL A 63 16.62 -2.56 1.12
CA VAL A 63 15.81 -3.32 2.09
C VAL A 63 16.53 -4.56 2.57
N GLN A 64 17.22 -5.28 1.69
CA GLN A 64 17.80 -6.59 1.97
C GLN A 64 18.70 -6.60 3.21
N ASP A 65 19.61 -5.63 3.33
CA ASP A 65 20.59 -5.59 4.40
C ASP A 65 20.01 -5.12 5.75
N LEU A 66 18.88 -4.40 5.73
CA LEU A 66 18.23 -3.89 6.94
C LEU A 66 17.70 -5.01 7.85
N LYS A 67 17.45 -6.20 7.30
CA LYS A 67 16.89 -7.33 8.05
C LYS A 67 17.77 -7.74 9.23
N GLY A 68 19.09 -7.68 9.05
CA GLY A 68 20.06 -8.04 10.09
C GLY A 68 20.45 -6.89 11.02
N VAL A 69 20.21 -5.64 10.59
CA VAL A 69 20.67 -4.43 11.30
C VAL A 69 19.55 -3.81 12.13
N SER A 70 18.38 -3.62 11.53
CA SER A 70 17.22 -2.97 12.15
C SER A 70 15.92 -3.58 11.61
N PRO A 71 15.35 -4.57 12.31
CA PRO A 71 14.09 -5.21 11.91
C PRO A 71 12.92 -4.22 11.77
N ARG A 72 12.90 -3.17 12.59
CA ARG A 72 11.89 -2.10 12.50
C ARG A 72 12.01 -1.34 11.18
N SER A 73 13.21 -0.85 10.86
CA SER A 73 13.44 -0.10 9.62
C SER A 73 13.25 -0.99 8.39
N TRP A 74 13.63 -2.27 8.49
CA TRP A 74 13.34 -3.27 7.46
C TRP A 74 11.83 -3.36 7.18
N TRP A 75 11.01 -3.52 8.23
CA TRP A 75 9.56 -3.61 8.06
C TRP A 75 8.94 -2.33 7.50
N GLU A 76 9.39 -1.16 7.96
CA GLU A 76 8.96 0.13 7.41
C GLU A 76 9.26 0.25 5.92
N GLU A 77 10.44 -0.19 5.47
CA GLU A 77 10.84 -0.16 4.06
C GLU A 77 10.12 -1.23 3.21
N VAL A 78 9.84 -2.41 3.78
CA VAL A 78 9.01 -3.44 3.15
C VAL A 78 7.57 -2.92 2.93
N ASN A 79 6.99 -2.22 3.91
CA ASN A 79 5.65 -1.64 3.75
C ASN A 79 5.57 -0.61 2.62
N LYS A 80 6.66 0.13 2.35
CA LYS A 80 6.72 1.04 1.19
C LYS A 80 6.65 0.31 -0.15
N LEU A 81 7.00 -0.99 -0.21
CA LEU A 81 6.88 -1.80 -1.43
C LEU A 81 5.45 -2.27 -1.70
N SER A 82 4.66 -2.53 -0.67
CA SER A 82 3.27 -2.99 -0.83
C SER A 82 2.35 -1.87 -1.34
N GLY A 83 2.76 -0.61 -1.19
CA GLY A 83 1.91 0.55 -1.51
C GLY A 83 0.78 0.74 -0.50
N ALA A 84 0.81 -0.02 0.62
CA ALA A 84 -0.06 0.20 1.75
C ALA A 84 0.27 1.57 2.33
N LYS A 85 -0.64 2.53 2.15
CA LYS A 85 -0.62 3.74 2.95
C LYS A 85 -1.06 3.33 4.35
N SER A 86 -0.43 3.89 5.38
CA SER A 86 -0.98 3.85 6.73
C SER A 86 -2.35 4.52 6.66
N GLN A 87 -3.38 3.72 6.45
CA GLN A 87 -4.74 4.16 6.63
C GLN A 87 -4.88 4.32 8.14
N ASN A 88 -4.83 5.58 8.60
CA ASN A 88 -5.27 5.95 9.93
C ASN A 88 -6.81 5.88 9.93
N VAL A 89 -7.34 4.72 9.54
CA VAL A 89 -8.76 4.44 9.54
C VAL A 89 -9.03 3.99 10.96
N ASN A 90 -9.83 4.78 11.67
CA ASN A 90 -10.42 4.32 12.91
C ASN A 90 -11.11 2.99 12.58
N LEU A 91 -10.68 1.90 13.22
CA LEU A 91 -11.17 0.55 12.94
C LEU A 91 -12.70 0.47 13.10
N LEU A 92 -13.27 1.33 13.94
CA LEU A 92 -14.72 1.47 14.09
C LEU A 92 -15.40 1.91 12.79
N ASN A 93 -14.79 2.80 12.00
CA ASN A 93 -15.34 3.21 10.71
C ASN A 93 -15.30 2.09 9.65
N ALA A 94 -14.47 1.06 9.85
CA ALA A 94 -14.41 -0.10 8.96
C ALA A 94 -15.41 -1.20 9.36
N LEU A 95 -15.90 -1.17 10.60
CA LEU A 95 -16.89 -2.09 11.12
C LEU A 95 -18.28 -1.46 10.94
N ASN A 96 -18.97 -1.79 9.85
CA ASN A 96 -20.38 -1.42 9.69
C ASN A 96 -21.24 -2.32 10.60
N VAL A 97 -21.31 -1.95 11.87
CA VAL A 97 -22.16 -2.59 12.87
C VAL A 97 -23.20 -1.54 13.28
N PRO A 98 -24.44 -1.63 12.79
CA PRO A 98 -25.51 -0.65 13.05
C PRO A 98 -25.71 -0.36 14.54
N ASP A 99 -25.54 -1.39 15.38
CA ASP A 99 -25.69 -1.30 16.83
C ASP A 99 -24.58 -0.50 17.53
N LEU A 100 -23.48 -0.20 16.84
CA LEU A 100 -22.31 0.52 17.38
C LEU A 100 -22.18 1.96 16.85
N GLU A 101 -22.97 2.36 15.84
CA GLU A 101 -22.81 3.65 15.15
C GLU A 101 -23.03 4.88 16.05
N ASN A 102 -23.81 4.74 17.12
CA ASN A 102 -24.14 5.82 18.05
C ASN A 102 -23.49 5.67 19.44
N LEU A 103 -22.66 4.65 19.63
CA LEU A 103 -22.01 4.38 20.92
C LEU A 103 -20.63 5.02 20.98
N SER A 104 -20.30 5.59 22.13
CA SER A 104 -18.96 6.08 22.41
C SER A 104 -17.97 4.92 22.56
N ALA A 105 -16.68 5.17 22.27
CA ALA A 105 -15.62 4.17 22.43
C ALA A 105 -15.64 3.39 23.77
N PRO A 106 -15.87 4.02 24.95
CA PRO A 106 -15.96 3.27 26.21
C PRO A 106 -17.21 2.38 26.30
N GLU A 107 -18.35 2.79 25.73
CA GLU A 107 -19.57 1.97 25.71
C GLU A 107 -19.40 0.73 24.84
N ILE A 108 -18.75 0.88 23.69
CA ILE A 108 -18.39 -0.24 22.81
C ILE A 108 -17.45 -1.20 23.55
N ALA A 109 -16.41 -0.67 24.21
CA ALA A 109 -15.45 -1.49 24.96
C ALA A 109 -16.14 -2.27 26.10
N ASN A 110 -17.05 -1.63 26.83
CA ASN A 110 -17.81 -2.27 27.90
C ASN A 110 -18.77 -3.34 27.35
N GLY A 111 -19.44 -3.08 26.22
CA GLY A 111 -20.29 -4.06 25.55
C GLY A 111 -19.52 -5.31 25.09
N ILE A 112 -18.32 -5.12 24.53
CA ILE A 112 -17.42 -6.22 24.16
C ILE A 112 -17.02 -7.02 25.40
N ASN A 113 -16.62 -6.35 26.48
CA ASN A 113 -16.23 -7.00 27.73
C ASN A 113 -17.39 -7.84 28.30
N GLU A 114 -18.60 -7.29 28.37
CA GLU A 114 -19.77 -8.01 28.85
C GLU A 114 -20.14 -9.21 27.97
N ALA A 115 -20.06 -9.06 26.64
CA ALA A 115 -20.32 -10.16 25.70
C ALA A 115 -19.31 -11.31 25.88
N LEU A 116 -18.03 -10.99 26.11
CA LEU A 116 -16.98 -11.98 26.35
C LEU A 116 -17.08 -12.62 27.75
N LEU A 117 -17.59 -11.90 28.75
CA LEU A 117 -17.78 -12.40 30.11
C LEU A 117 -19.05 -13.23 30.28
N LYS A 118 -20.10 -12.97 29.49
CA LYS A 118 -21.40 -13.66 29.60
C LYS A 118 -21.31 -15.20 29.54
N PRO A 119 -20.51 -15.82 28.65
CA PRO A 119 -20.32 -17.28 28.62
C PRO A 119 -19.54 -17.81 29.84
N LEU A 120 -18.66 -17.00 30.43
CA LEU A 120 -17.83 -17.39 31.57
C LEU A 120 -18.60 -17.36 32.90
N ARG A 121 -19.70 -16.61 32.97
CA ARG A 121 -20.58 -16.53 34.15
C ARG A 121 -21.59 -17.69 34.23
N GLN A 122 -21.65 -18.56 33.21
CA GLN A 122 -22.55 -19.71 33.16
C GLN A 122 -21.90 -21.00 33.69
N PHE A 123 -20.65 -20.92 34.17
CA PHE A 123 -19.94 -21.98 34.88
C PHE A 123 -19.79 -21.63 36.36
#